data_AF-A0A8H6XUP6-F1
#
_entry.id   AF-A0A8H6XUP6-F1
#
_cell.length_a   1.000
_cell.length_b   1.000
_cell.length_c   1.000
_cell.angle_alpha   90.00
_cell.angle_beta   90.00
_cell.angle_gamma   90.00
#
_symmetry.space_group_name_H-M   'P 1'
#
loop_
_entity.id
_entity.type
_entity.pdbx_description
1 polymer ?
#
loop_
_entity_poly.entity_id
_entity_poly.type
_entity_poly.pdbx_seq_one_letter_code
_entity_poly.pdbx_strand_id
1 'polypeptide(L)'
;MVLYQQIISHPYLRQVRGPGTENVNVLDLGPLHRAVCDHIQSILDNPSLIFDDELAFETATLDGRPWQDPLAIKAITNLIPSLPHLQAITLAFFRGSLTTWIRFSSEFAPSGLIDECSATEKQLAWMPSTNDPNEGALGAYRAAMRGKPSLSLHQYNSLAMYRRNDTQDFMDVVLTEEDHAYIMREARRIDSSGLERLRRQEVVDFRVKTAEMHKAKANAAAQKALETRRQLRKTVIVTRTTNIDDLTIPKIHLQLNALRLRGVPNILPNSRYRLKTAKLEALEAALRLYLPDPSKYPLPHDPEADRPPETLTIETAIVEDWTAEEDVEMGE
;
A
#
# COMPACT_ATOMS: atom_id res chain seq x y z
N MET A 1 11.32 17.83 -7.84
CA MET A 1 9.95 17.43 -8.24
C MET A 1 9.52 18.07 -9.54
N VAL A 2 9.67 19.39 -9.72
CA VAL A 2 9.23 20.10 -10.94
C VAL A 2 9.89 19.57 -12.22
N LEU A 3 11.22 19.38 -12.25
CA LEU A 3 11.92 18.79 -13.42
C LEU A 3 11.29 17.46 -13.84
N TYR A 4 11.09 16.54 -12.89
CA TYR A 4 10.47 15.25 -13.16
C TYR A 4 9.03 15.37 -13.69
N GLN A 5 8.25 16.32 -13.17
CA GLN A 5 6.89 16.57 -13.67
C GLN A 5 6.91 17.03 -15.12
N GLN A 6 7.77 17.99 -15.47
CA GLN A 6 7.87 18.54 -16.82
C GLN A 6 8.47 17.53 -17.82
N ILE A 7 9.42 16.70 -17.38
CA ILE A 7 10.15 15.75 -18.24
C ILE A 7 9.41 14.42 -18.41
N ILE A 8 8.82 13.87 -17.34
CA ILE A 8 8.19 12.55 -17.35
C ILE A 8 6.69 12.66 -17.12
N SER A 9 6.24 13.24 -16.01
CA SER A 9 4.86 13.07 -15.56
C SER A 9 3.84 13.69 -16.50
N HIS A 10 4.03 14.95 -16.92
CA HIS A 10 3.12 15.61 -17.86
C HIS A 10 3.13 14.96 -19.24
N PRO A 11 4.30 14.70 -19.87
CA PRO A 11 4.38 13.92 -21.11
C PRO A 11 3.68 12.55 -21.04
N TYR A 12 3.90 11.80 -19.96
CA TYR A 12 3.23 10.52 -19.74
C TYR A 12 1.72 10.69 -19.65
N LEU A 13 1.25 11.63 -18.82
CA LEU A 13 -0.18 11.91 -18.66
C LEU A 13 -0.84 12.36 -19.97
N ARG A 14 -0.14 13.11 -20.84
CA ARG A 14 -0.67 13.44 -22.17
C ARG A 14 -0.94 12.19 -23.01
N GLN A 15 -0.13 11.15 -22.89
CA GLN A 15 -0.28 9.91 -23.66
C GLN A 15 -1.31 8.94 -23.07
N VAL A 16 -1.61 9.03 -21.76
CA VAL A 16 -2.60 8.14 -21.11
C VAL A 16 -3.94 8.81 -20.80
N ARG A 17 -4.00 10.14 -20.68
CA ARG A 17 -5.20 10.94 -20.35
C ARG A 17 -5.47 12.09 -21.32
N GLY A 18 -4.61 12.33 -22.30
CA GLY A 18 -4.77 13.46 -23.22
C GLY A 18 -5.94 13.25 -24.19
N PRO A 19 -6.35 14.30 -24.92
CA PRO A 19 -7.37 14.18 -25.96
C PRO A 19 -7.01 13.09 -26.97
N GLY A 20 -7.96 12.21 -27.30
CA GLY A 20 -7.75 11.09 -28.21
C GLY A 20 -7.28 9.79 -27.54
N THR A 21 -7.19 9.77 -26.21
CA THR A 21 -6.78 8.57 -25.44
C THR A 21 -7.97 7.80 -24.85
N GLU A 22 -9.21 8.20 -25.15
CA GLU A 22 -10.43 7.69 -24.52
C GLU A 22 -10.65 6.19 -24.78
N ASN A 23 -10.11 5.68 -25.89
CA ASN A 23 -10.21 4.27 -26.29
C ASN A 23 -8.91 3.49 -26.12
N VAL A 24 -7.88 4.10 -25.48
CA VAL A 24 -6.60 3.43 -25.27
C VAL A 24 -6.77 2.34 -24.21
N ASN A 25 -6.48 1.10 -24.60
CA ASN A 25 -6.44 -0.02 -23.69
C ASN A 25 -5.16 0.03 -22.85
N VAL A 26 -5.28 -0.15 -21.53
CA VAL A 26 -4.12 -0.21 -20.63
C VAL A 26 -3.11 -1.29 -21.05
N LEU A 27 -3.60 -2.40 -21.64
CA LEU A 27 -2.78 -3.52 -22.11
C LEU A 27 -1.88 -3.18 -23.31
N ASP A 28 -2.09 -2.01 -23.94
CA ASP A 28 -1.28 -1.51 -25.04
C ASP A 28 -0.24 -0.48 -24.59
N LEU A 29 -0.15 -0.17 -23.29
CA LEU A 29 0.80 0.81 -22.76
C LEU A 29 2.23 0.28 -22.56
N GLY A 30 2.48 -1.01 -22.82
CA GLY A 30 3.81 -1.62 -22.67
C GLY A 30 4.94 -0.84 -23.39
N PRO A 31 4.78 -0.47 -24.68
CA PRO A 31 5.75 0.38 -25.38
C PRO A 31 5.99 1.74 -24.71
N LEU A 32 4.94 2.38 -24.18
CA LEU A 32 5.07 3.65 -23.46
C LEU A 32 5.86 3.48 -22.17
N HIS A 33 5.60 2.41 -21.40
CA HIS A 33 6.34 2.15 -20.16
C HIS A 33 7.82 1.86 -20.43
N ARG A 34 8.14 1.14 -21.51
CA ARG A 34 9.52 0.95 -21.98
C ARG A 34 10.17 2.29 -22.33
N ALA A 35 9.49 3.13 -23.10
CA ALA A 35 9.99 4.46 -23.46
C ALA A 35 10.27 5.34 -22.23
N VAL A 36 9.45 5.24 -21.17
CA VAL A 36 9.72 5.94 -19.89
C VAL A 36 11.01 5.44 -19.25
N CYS A 37 11.21 4.12 -19.18
CA CYS A 37 12.42 3.53 -18.62
C CYS A 37 13.67 3.94 -19.42
N ASP A 38 13.59 3.84 -20.75
CA ASP A 38 14.68 4.18 -21.66
C ASP A 38 15.05 5.67 -21.57
N HIS A 39 14.04 6.55 -21.49
CA HIS A 39 14.25 7.99 -21.35
C HIS A 39 14.84 8.38 -19.99
N ILE A 40 14.42 7.72 -18.91
CA ILE A 40 15.04 7.95 -17.61
C ILE A 40 16.50 7.46 -17.63
N GLN A 41 16.78 6.32 -18.26
CA GLN A 41 18.13 5.79 -18.39
C GLN A 41 19.02 6.74 -19.22
N SER A 42 18.52 7.30 -20.33
CA SER A 42 19.27 8.26 -21.16
C SER A 42 19.64 9.52 -20.38
N ILE A 43 18.76 10.03 -19.52
CA ILE A 43 19.05 11.16 -18.61
C ILE A 43 20.12 10.80 -17.58
N LEU A 44 20.11 9.57 -17.05
CA LEU A 44 21.10 9.12 -16.10
C LEU A 44 22.49 8.96 -16.73
N ASP A 45 22.53 8.48 -17.98
CA ASP A 45 23.75 8.29 -18.75
C ASP A 45 24.30 9.61 -19.29
N ASN A 46 23.42 10.55 -19.64
CA ASN A 46 23.77 11.89 -20.10
C ASN A 46 23.00 12.99 -19.35
N PRO A 47 23.46 13.39 -18.14
CA PRO A 47 22.78 14.41 -17.35
C PRO A 47 22.66 15.79 -18.02
N SER A 48 23.49 16.10 -19.03
CA SER A 48 23.41 17.40 -19.73
C SER A 48 22.06 17.60 -20.41
N LEU A 49 21.34 16.51 -20.76
CA LEU A 49 19.99 16.58 -21.33
C LEU A 49 19.00 17.45 -20.52
N ILE A 50 19.23 17.60 -19.21
CA ILE A 50 18.34 18.36 -18.32
C ILE A 50 19.07 19.40 -17.45
N PHE A 51 20.38 19.59 -17.67
CA PHE A 51 21.22 20.52 -16.91
C PHE A 51 22.11 21.41 -17.79
N ASP A 52 22.00 21.33 -19.12
CA ASP A 52 22.67 22.26 -20.03
C ASP A 52 22.14 23.70 -19.86
N ASP A 53 22.93 24.69 -20.28
CA ASP A 53 22.57 26.11 -20.18
C ASP A 53 21.33 26.45 -21.03
N GLU A 54 21.12 25.70 -22.12
CA GLU A 54 19.93 25.77 -22.98
C GLU A 54 19.15 24.45 -22.96
N LEU A 55 18.21 24.30 -22.01
CA LEU A 55 17.31 23.15 -21.96
C LEU A 55 16.34 23.14 -23.16
N ALA A 56 16.65 22.31 -24.16
CA ALA A 56 15.76 21.99 -25.26
C ALA A 56 14.67 20.99 -24.81
N PHE A 57 13.39 21.30 -25.03
CA PHE A 57 12.30 20.41 -24.63
C PHE A 57 12.26 19.14 -25.48
N GLU A 58 12.75 19.21 -26.71
CA GLU A 58 12.75 18.16 -27.71
C GLU A 58 13.55 16.93 -27.26
N THR A 59 14.63 17.16 -26.52
CA THR A 59 15.51 16.10 -26.00
C THR A 59 15.28 15.82 -24.52
N ALA A 60 14.81 16.81 -23.77
CA ALA A 60 14.61 16.68 -22.33
C ALA A 60 13.28 16.01 -21.97
N THR A 61 12.19 16.29 -22.69
CA THR A 61 10.86 15.71 -22.38
C THR A 61 10.68 14.33 -23.02
N LEU A 62 9.95 13.44 -22.34
CA LEU A 62 9.68 12.08 -22.80
C LEU A 62 8.99 12.03 -24.18
N ASP A 63 8.13 13.00 -24.50
CA ASP A 63 7.36 13.05 -25.75
C ASP A 63 7.88 14.11 -26.74
N GLY A 64 9.01 14.76 -26.44
CA GLY A 64 9.62 15.80 -27.26
C GLY A 64 8.74 17.04 -27.47
N ARG A 65 7.73 17.26 -26.62
CA ARG A 65 6.78 18.37 -26.74
C ARG A 65 7.11 19.50 -25.77
N PRO A 66 6.64 20.74 -26.03
CA PRO A 66 6.88 21.88 -25.15
C PRO A 66 6.48 21.62 -23.69
N TRP A 67 7.20 22.30 -22.80
CA TRP A 67 6.97 22.30 -21.36
C TRP A 67 5.52 22.64 -21.03
N GLN A 68 4.94 21.92 -20.07
CA GLN A 68 3.63 22.26 -19.53
C GLN A 68 3.65 23.60 -18.80
N ASP A 69 4.76 23.88 -18.10
CA ASP A 69 5.02 25.15 -17.42
C ASP A 69 6.42 25.67 -17.79
N PRO A 70 6.53 26.48 -18.86
CA PRO A 70 7.79 27.09 -19.28
C PRO A 70 8.37 28.05 -18.23
N LEU A 71 7.51 28.70 -17.41
CA LEU A 71 7.97 29.63 -16.37
C LEU A 71 8.67 28.88 -15.24
N ALA A 72 8.16 27.70 -14.88
CA ALA A 72 8.79 26.85 -13.88
C ALA A 72 10.17 26.35 -14.35
N ILE A 73 10.32 25.97 -15.62
CA ILE A 73 11.63 25.60 -16.18
C ILE A 73 12.59 26.79 -16.15
N LYS A 74 12.14 27.98 -16.56
CA LYS A 74 12.95 29.20 -16.51
C LYS A 74 13.38 29.57 -15.08
N ALA A 75 12.50 29.37 -14.09
CA ALA A 75 12.84 29.60 -12.70
C ALA A 75 13.93 28.63 -12.22
N ILE A 76 13.86 27.37 -12.64
CA ILE A 76 14.85 26.36 -12.30
C ILE A 76 16.19 26.66 -12.95
N THR A 77 16.23 26.99 -14.24
CA THR A 77 17.49 27.29 -14.95
C THR A 77 18.22 28.47 -14.30
N ASN A 78 17.50 29.51 -13.90
CA ASN A 78 18.07 30.63 -13.14
C ASN A 78 18.64 30.22 -11.76
N LEU A 79 18.10 29.17 -11.13
CA LEU A 79 18.53 28.70 -9.82
C LEU A 79 19.65 27.66 -9.88
N ILE A 80 19.83 26.94 -11.00
CA ILE A 80 20.87 25.90 -11.16
C ILE A 80 22.25 26.39 -10.69
N PRO A 81 22.76 27.58 -11.09
CA PRO A 81 24.07 28.06 -10.66
C PRO A 81 24.22 28.24 -9.14
N SER A 82 23.10 28.50 -8.44
CA SER A 82 23.06 28.70 -6.99
C SER A 82 22.83 27.42 -6.18
N LEU A 83 22.56 26.28 -6.84
CA LEU A 83 22.17 25.03 -6.21
C LEU A 83 23.15 23.89 -6.55
N PRO A 84 24.32 23.83 -5.88
CA PRO A 84 25.41 22.91 -6.23
C PRO A 84 25.05 21.42 -6.10
N HIS A 85 23.99 21.09 -5.35
CA HIS A 85 23.53 19.71 -5.15
C HIS A 85 22.28 19.34 -5.96
N LEU A 86 21.73 20.27 -6.75
CA LEU A 86 20.50 20.03 -7.49
C LEU A 86 20.64 18.86 -8.47
N GLN A 87 21.76 18.81 -9.20
CA GLN A 87 22.04 17.71 -10.12
C GLN A 87 22.10 16.37 -9.39
N ALA A 88 22.91 16.27 -8.33
CA ALA A 88 23.08 15.03 -7.57
C ALA A 88 21.75 14.51 -7.00
N ILE A 89 20.93 15.39 -6.41
CA ILE A 89 19.63 15.03 -5.83
C ILE A 89 18.63 14.62 -6.93
N THR A 90 18.63 15.33 -8.06
CA THR A 90 17.74 15.02 -9.18
C THR A 90 18.08 13.67 -9.80
N LEU A 91 19.35 13.38 -10.06
CA LEU A 91 19.78 12.07 -10.58
C LEU A 91 19.49 10.94 -9.59
N ALA A 92 19.64 11.18 -8.27
CA ALA A 92 19.24 10.21 -7.26
C ALA A 92 17.72 9.92 -7.31
N PHE A 93 16.90 10.95 -7.51
CA PHE A 93 15.47 10.79 -7.72
C PHE A 93 15.15 9.97 -8.98
N PHE A 94 15.80 10.27 -10.12
CA PHE A 94 15.61 9.52 -11.36
C PHE A 94 16.01 8.05 -11.24
N ARG A 95 17.08 7.71 -10.51
CA ARG A 95 17.43 6.30 -10.20
C ARG A 95 16.33 5.59 -9.40
N GLY A 96 15.78 6.28 -8.41
CA GLY A 96 14.65 5.77 -7.62
C GLY A 96 13.39 5.58 -8.47
N SER A 97 13.08 6.54 -9.35
CA SER A 97 11.93 6.44 -10.23
C SER A 97 12.10 5.32 -11.26
N LEU A 98 13.30 5.16 -11.85
CA LEU A 98 13.59 4.07 -12.79
C LEU A 98 13.32 2.70 -12.15
N THR A 99 13.84 2.51 -10.93
CA THR A 99 13.61 1.27 -10.16
C THR A 99 12.11 1.02 -9.94
N THR A 100 11.34 2.09 -9.72
CA THR A 100 9.89 1.99 -9.53
C THR A 100 9.17 1.68 -10.83
N TRP A 101 9.55 2.33 -11.93
CA TRP A 101 8.97 2.08 -13.26
C TRP A 101 9.21 0.65 -13.72
N ILE A 102 10.44 0.12 -13.55
CA ILE A 102 10.76 -1.27 -13.88
C ILE A 102 9.84 -2.25 -13.13
N ARG A 103 9.56 -1.99 -11.84
CA ARG A 103 8.64 -2.81 -11.04
C ARG A 103 7.19 -2.62 -11.46
N PHE A 104 6.78 -1.40 -11.75
CA PHE A 104 5.43 -1.07 -12.17
C PHE A 104 5.08 -1.70 -13.52
N SER A 105 6.05 -1.71 -14.46
CA SER A 105 5.85 -2.22 -15.81
C SER A 105 6.30 -3.67 -15.99
N SER A 106 6.57 -4.42 -14.92
CA SER A 106 7.11 -5.79 -15.02
C SER A 106 6.14 -6.75 -15.69
N GLU A 107 4.83 -6.52 -15.57
CA GLU A 107 3.79 -7.31 -16.23
C GLU A 107 3.75 -7.10 -17.74
N PHE A 108 4.33 -6.00 -18.24
CA PHE A 108 4.45 -5.65 -19.65
C PHE A 108 5.81 -6.06 -20.26
N ALA A 109 6.59 -6.87 -19.54
CA ALA A 109 7.87 -7.36 -20.03
C ALA A 109 7.68 -8.14 -21.34
N PRO A 110 8.66 -8.08 -22.27
CA PRO A 110 8.65 -8.93 -23.46
C PRO A 110 8.48 -10.40 -23.07
N SER A 111 7.68 -11.15 -23.83
CA SER A 111 7.33 -12.55 -23.52
C SER A 111 6.58 -12.75 -22.19
N GLY A 112 6.01 -11.67 -21.64
CA GLY A 112 5.04 -11.74 -20.55
C GLY A 112 3.63 -12.00 -21.07
N LEU A 113 2.71 -12.37 -20.18
CA LEU A 113 1.31 -12.68 -20.55
C LEU A 113 0.65 -11.56 -21.38
N ILE A 114 0.87 -10.29 -21.01
CA ILE A 114 0.29 -9.14 -21.72
C ILE A 114 0.91 -8.93 -23.12
N ASP A 115 2.19 -9.21 -23.27
CA ASP A 115 2.93 -9.08 -24.53
C ASP A 115 2.51 -10.19 -25.52
N GLU A 116 2.27 -11.40 -25.00
CA GLU A 116 1.84 -12.56 -25.78
C GLU A 116 0.33 -12.57 -26.11
N CYS A 117 -0.48 -11.78 -25.40
CA CYS A 117 -1.91 -11.67 -25.69
C CYS A 117 -2.15 -11.20 -27.13
N SER A 118 -3.00 -11.94 -27.83
CA SER A 118 -3.54 -11.56 -29.13
C SER A 118 -4.37 -10.27 -29.04
N ALA A 119 -4.54 -9.58 -30.19
CA ALA A 119 -5.40 -8.41 -30.26
C ALA A 119 -6.84 -8.71 -29.80
N THR A 120 -7.35 -9.90 -30.10
CA THR A 120 -8.68 -10.35 -29.67
C THR A 120 -8.77 -10.52 -28.17
N GLU A 121 -7.77 -11.14 -27.53
CA GLU A 121 -7.75 -11.27 -26.07
C GLU A 121 -7.66 -9.92 -25.37
N LYS A 122 -6.83 -9.00 -25.89
CA LYS A 122 -6.75 -7.63 -25.37
C LYS A 122 -8.07 -6.89 -25.50
N GLN A 123 -8.80 -7.10 -26.60
CA GLN A 123 -10.12 -6.51 -26.80
C GLN A 123 -11.18 -7.10 -25.85
N LEU A 124 -11.13 -8.41 -25.57
CA LEU A 124 -12.02 -9.05 -24.61
C LEU A 124 -11.72 -8.61 -23.17
N ALA A 125 -10.45 -8.40 -22.84
CA ALA A 125 -9.98 -7.90 -21.55
C ALA A 125 -9.78 -6.37 -21.56
N TRP A 126 -10.54 -5.64 -22.39
CA TRP A 126 -10.35 -4.21 -22.52
C TRP A 126 -10.54 -3.49 -21.18
N MET A 127 -9.56 -2.65 -20.84
CA MET A 127 -9.60 -1.78 -19.67
C MET A 127 -9.09 -0.40 -20.06
N PRO A 128 -9.71 0.69 -19.54
CA PRO A 128 -9.24 2.03 -19.83
C PRO A 128 -7.81 2.21 -19.32
N SER A 129 -7.01 3.00 -20.05
CA SER A 129 -5.63 3.38 -19.72
C SER A 129 -5.45 3.93 -18.30
N THR A 130 -6.52 4.48 -17.71
CA THR A 130 -6.52 5.04 -16.37
C THR A 130 -7.73 4.59 -15.57
N ASN A 131 -7.60 4.66 -14.24
CA ASN A 131 -8.66 4.32 -13.30
C ASN A 131 -9.70 5.45 -13.12
N ASP A 132 -9.56 6.57 -13.85
CA ASP A 132 -10.41 7.76 -13.72
C ASP A 132 -11.91 7.44 -13.89
N PRO A 133 -12.34 6.58 -14.86
CA PRO A 133 -13.75 6.21 -14.97
C PRO A 133 -14.27 5.42 -13.76
N ASN A 134 -13.45 4.55 -13.18
CA ASN A 134 -13.81 3.77 -11.99
C ASN A 134 -13.89 4.67 -10.75
N GLU A 135 -12.96 5.62 -10.61
CA GLU A 135 -12.96 6.62 -9.55
C GLU A 135 -14.17 7.55 -9.66
N GLY A 136 -14.51 7.98 -10.88
CA GLY A 136 -15.71 8.74 -11.18
C GLY A 136 -16.99 7.98 -10.81
N ALA A 137 -17.07 6.70 -11.20
CA ALA A 137 -18.21 5.84 -10.86
C ALA A 137 -18.35 5.63 -9.35
N LEU A 138 -17.24 5.44 -8.64
CA LEU A 138 -17.23 5.33 -7.17
C LEU A 138 -17.64 6.64 -6.51
N GLY A 139 -17.18 7.78 -7.03
CA GLY A 139 -17.58 9.11 -6.57
C GLY A 139 -19.07 9.35 -6.73
N ALA A 140 -19.61 9.05 -7.91
CA ALA A 140 -21.04 9.13 -8.20
C ALA A 140 -21.87 8.22 -7.29
N TYR A 141 -21.40 7.00 -7.05
CA TYR A 141 -22.03 6.06 -6.13
C TYR A 141 -22.11 6.62 -4.70
N ARG A 142 -20.98 7.11 -4.18
CA ARG A 142 -20.92 7.69 -2.84
C ARG A 142 -21.85 8.89 -2.70
N ALA A 143 -21.91 9.76 -3.71
CA ALA A 143 -22.82 10.90 -3.71
C ALA A 143 -24.29 10.45 -3.69
N ALA A 144 -24.65 9.46 -4.51
CA ALA A 144 -26.01 8.92 -4.57
C ALA A 144 -26.43 8.28 -3.25
N MET A 145 -25.58 7.44 -2.65
CA MET A 145 -25.88 6.76 -1.38
C MET A 145 -26.03 7.74 -0.21
N ARG A 146 -25.27 8.85 -0.19
CA ARG A 146 -25.45 9.90 0.82
C ARG A 146 -26.80 10.58 0.72
N GLY A 147 -27.27 10.87 -0.50
CA GLY A 147 -28.58 11.50 -0.72
C GLY A 147 -29.75 10.52 -0.62
N LYS A 148 -29.50 9.22 -0.77
CA LYS A 148 -30.52 8.15 -0.78
C LYS A 148 -30.01 6.93 -0.01
N PRO A 149 -29.97 6.97 1.33
CA PRO A 149 -29.40 5.90 2.14
C PRO A 149 -30.19 4.58 2.07
N SER A 150 -31.48 4.65 1.71
CA SER A 150 -32.33 3.47 1.49
C SER A 150 -32.13 2.81 0.11
N LEU A 151 -31.36 3.42 -0.79
CA LEU A 151 -31.08 2.87 -2.12
C LEU A 151 -30.20 1.62 -1.99
N SER A 152 -30.67 0.48 -2.49
CA SER A 152 -29.84 -0.73 -2.56
C SER A 152 -28.76 -0.60 -3.65
N LEU A 153 -27.67 -1.38 -3.55
CA LEU A 153 -26.67 -1.35 -4.64
C LEU A 153 -27.27 -1.86 -5.95
N HIS A 154 -28.17 -2.84 -5.90
CA HIS A 154 -28.86 -3.33 -7.10
C HIS A 154 -29.63 -2.20 -7.80
N GLN A 155 -30.43 -1.43 -7.06
CA GLN A 155 -31.17 -0.29 -7.62
C GLN A 155 -30.22 0.81 -8.15
N TYR A 156 -29.13 1.10 -7.44
CA TYR A 156 -28.13 2.04 -7.94
C TYR A 156 -27.52 1.57 -9.26
N ASN A 157 -27.09 0.31 -9.34
CA ASN A 157 -26.50 -0.27 -10.54
C ASN A 157 -27.49 -0.23 -11.71
N SER A 158 -28.75 -0.61 -11.48
CA SER A 158 -29.80 -0.52 -12.48
C SER A 158 -30.01 0.91 -12.97
N LEU A 159 -30.08 1.89 -12.06
CA LEU A 159 -30.24 3.30 -12.42
C LEU A 159 -29.02 3.86 -13.16
N ALA A 160 -27.81 3.47 -12.76
CA ALA A 160 -26.57 3.87 -13.41
C ALA A 160 -26.50 3.32 -14.83
N MET A 161 -26.83 2.05 -15.04
CA MET A 161 -26.91 1.45 -16.39
C MET A 161 -28.00 2.09 -17.23
N TYR A 162 -29.19 2.28 -16.65
CA TYR A 162 -30.33 2.91 -17.32
C TYR A 162 -29.97 4.28 -17.91
N ARG A 163 -29.27 5.11 -17.13
CA ARG A 163 -28.80 6.44 -17.58
C ARG A 163 -27.65 6.34 -18.58
N ARG A 164 -26.69 5.44 -18.35
CA ARG A 164 -25.50 5.32 -19.19
C ARG A 164 -25.83 4.81 -20.59
N ASN A 165 -26.81 3.91 -20.69
CA ASN A 165 -27.21 3.29 -21.95
C ASN A 165 -28.36 4.05 -22.63
N ASP A 166 -28.74 5.21 -22.11
CA ASP A 166 -29.87 6.01 -22.59
C ASP A 166 -31.15 5.18 -22.79
N THR A 167 -31.44 4.35 -21.79
CA THR A 167 -32.49 3.33 -21.92
C THR A 167 -33.87 3.95 -22.08
N GLN A 168 -34.10 5.19 -21.63
CA GLN A 168 -35.37 5.89 -21.84
C GLN A 168 -35.68 6.07 -23.33
N ASP A 169 -34.72 6.58 -24.11
CA ASP A 169 -34.89 6.81 -25.55
C ASP A 169 -35.17 5.51 -26.30
N PHE A 170 -34.50 4.42 -25.93
CA PHE A 170 -34.81 3.09 -26.46
C PHE A 170 -36.23 2.64 -26.09
N MET A 171 -36.63 2.84 -24.82
CA MET A 171 -37.95 2.43 -24.34
C MET A 171 -39.06 3.18 -25.07
N ASP A 172 -38.91 4.49 -25.29
CA ASP A 172 -39.90 5.34 -25.93
C ASP A 172 -40.14 4.96 -27.41
N VAL A 173 -39.11 4.43 -28.08
CA VAL A 173 -39.18 4.04 -29.49
C VAL A 173 -39.67 2.60 -29.67
N VAL A 174 -39.28 1.69 -28.77
CA VAL A 174 -39.39 0.24 -29.00
C VAL A 174 -40.48 -0.42 -28.16
N LEU A 175 -40.75 0.07 -26.95
CA LEU A 175 -41.66 -0.62 -26.04
C LEU A 175 -43.11 -0.27 -26.29
N THR A 176 -43.97 -1.26 -26.10
CA THR A 176 -45.42 -1.12 -26.06
C THR A 176 -45.93 -1.20 -24.61
N GLU A 177 -47.21 -0.89 -24.42
CA GLU A 177 -47.86 -0.98 -23.10
C GLU A 177 -47.76 -2.40 -22.49
N GLU A 178 -47.80 -3.45 -23.32
CA GLU A 178 -47.65 -4.84 -22.87
C GLU A 178 -46.24 -5.11 -22.33
N ASP A 179 -45.21 -4.56 -22.99
CA ASP A 179 -43.83 -4.70 -22.55
C ASP A 179 -43.59 -3.95 -21.23
N HIS A 180 -44.17 -2.76 -21.07
CA HIS A 180 -44.13 -2.03 -19.80
C HIS A 180 -44.78 -2.84 -18.66
N ALA A 181 -45.95 -3.43 -18.92
CA ALA A 181 -46.63 -4.28 -17.95
C ALA A 181 -45.81 -5.53 -17.58
N TYR A 182 -45.11 -6.12 -18.55
CA TYR A 182 -44.20 -7.23 -18.32
C TYR A 182 -43.00 -6.82 -17.46
N ILE A 183 -42.30 -5.73 -17.82
CA ILE A 183 -41.13 -5.23 -17.09
C ILE A 183 -41.50 -4.88 -15.63
N MET A 184 -42.64 -4.24 -15.40
CA MET A 184 -43.12 -3.92 -14.05
C MET A 184 -43.37 -5.18 -13.21
N ARG A 185 -43.93 -6.23 -13.81
CA ARG A 185 -44.16 -7.51 -13.15
C ARG A 185 -42.83 -8.18 -12.78
N GLU A 186 -41.88 -8.16 -13.69
CA GLU A 186 -40.57 -8.76 -13.51
C GLU A 186 -39.72 -8.01 -12.46
N ALA A 187 -39.79 -6.67 -12.44
CA ALA A 187 -39.16 -5.85 -11.41
C ALA A 187 -39.68 -6.22 -10.00
N ARG A 188 -41.00 -6.39 -9.84
CA ARG A 188 -41.59 -6.84 -8.56
C ARG A 188 -41.14 -8.26 -8.17
N ARG A 189 -40.99 -9.15 -9.15
CA ARG A 189 -40.46 -10.51 -8.93
C ARG A 189 -39.01 -10.48 -8.43
N ILE A 190 -38.18 -9.61 -9.01
CA ILE A 190 -36.79 -9.42 -8.58
C ILE A 190 -36.73 -8.78 -7.20
N ASP A 191 -37.51 -7.72 -6.92
CA ASP A 191 -37.51 -7.07 -5.60
C ASP A 191 -37.97 -8.03 -4.49
N SER A 192 -38.91 -8.93 -4.78
CA SER A 192 -39.37 -9.95 -3.83
C SER A 192 -38.42 -11.15 -3.67
N SER A 193 -37.40 -11.28 -4.52
CA SER A 193 -36.43 -12.39 -4.46
C SER A 193 -35.46 -12.32 -3.28
N GLY A 194 -35.36 -11.18 -2.60
CA GLY A 194 -34.52 -11.02 -1.42
C GLY A 194 -33.01 -10.98 -1.71
N LEU A 195 -32.58 -10.72 -2.95
CA LEU A 195 -31.17 -10.62 -3.34
C LEU A 195 -30.37 -9.65 -2.46
N GLU A 196 -30.95 -8.50 -2.12
CA GLU A 196 -30.29 -7.53 -1.24
C GLU A 196 -30.12 -8.06 0.20
N ARG A 197 -31.05 -8.90 0.68
CA ARG A 197 -30.92 -9.56 1.99
C ARG A 197 -29.77 -10.57 1.97
N LEU A 198 -29.66 -11.38 0.92
CA LEU A 198 -28.56 -12.33 0.74
C LEU A 198 -27.21 -11.61 0.70
N ARG A 199 -27.11 -10.56 -0.12
CA ARG A 199 -25.90 -9.73 -0.22
C ARG A 199 -25.52 -9.09 1.11
N ARG A 200 -26.48 -8.59 1.90
CA ARG A 200 -26.22 -8.05 3.25
C ARG A 200 -25.67 -9.12 4.18
N GLN A 201 -26.20 -10.35 4.11
CA GLN A 201 -25.67 -11.48 4.88
C GLN A 201 -24.22 -11.78 4.50
N GLU A 202 -23.90 -11.87 3.21
CA GLU A 202 -22.53 -12.10 2.74
C GLU A 202 -21.54 -11.03 3.24
N VAL A 203 -21.96 -9.75 3.25
CA VAL A 203 -21.16 -8.65 3.78
C VAL A 203 -20.92 -8.80 5.28
N VAL A 204 -21.94 -9.20 6.04
CA VAL A 204 -21.81 -9.47 7.48
C VAL A 204 -20.88 -10.65 7.72
N ASP A 205 -21.07 -11.77 7.05
CA ASP A 205 -20.25 -12.98 7.20
C ASP A 205 -18.77 -12.69 6.88
N PHE A 206 -18.50 -11.90 5.84
CA PHE A 206 -17.15 -11.47 5.50
C PHE A 206 -16.52 -10.58 6.58
N ARG A 207 -17.30 -9.67 7.17
CA ARG A 207 -16.83 -8.80 8.27
C ARG A 207 -16.52 -9.61 9.52
N VAL A 208 -17.34 -10.59 9.87
CA VAL A 208 -17.10 -11.50 10.99
C VAL A 208 -15.78 -12.25 10.78
N LYS A 209 -15.59 -12.88 9.61
CA LYS A 209 -14.33 -13.57 9.29
C LYS A 209 -13.12 -12.63 9.36
N THR A 210 -13.25 -11.41 8.89
CA THR A 210 -12.17 -10.41 8.94
C THR A 210 -11.83 -10.03 10.38
N ALA A 211 -12.84 -9.83 11.23
CA ALA A 211 -12.65 -9.55 12.65
C ALA A 211 -11.98 -10.72 13.38
N GLU A 212 -12.38 -11.96 13.10
CA GLU A 212 -11.74 -13.17 13.63
C GLU A 212 -10.27 -13.28 13.21
N MET A 213 -9.96 -13.07 11.93
CA MET A 213 -8.58 -13.04 11.45
C MET A 213 -7.75 -11.95 12.16
N HIS A 214 -8.34 -10.78 12.39
CA HIS A 214 -7.68 -9.70 13.11
C HIS A 214 -7.44 -10.06 14.59
N LYS A 215 -8.43 -10.66 15.28
CA LYS A 215 -8.32 -11.15 16.66
C LYS A 215 -7.23 -12.23 16.76
N ALA A 216 -7.23 -13.21 15.86
CA ALA A 216 -6.21 -14.25 15.80
C ALA A 216 -4.80 -13.68 15.58
N LYS A 217 -4.65 -12.72 14.66
CA LYS A 217 -3.37 -12.05 14.41
C LYS A 217 -2.89 -11.23 15.61
N ALA A 218 -3.80 -10.55 16.30
CA ALA A 218 -3.50 -9.81 17.53
C ALA A 218 -3.07 -10.74 18.66
N ASN A 219 -3.80 -11.85 18.86
CA ASN A 219 -3.47 -12.86 19.86
C ASN A 219 -2.11 -13.52 19.59
N ALA A 220 -1.84 -13.90 18.34
CA ALA A 220 -0.54 -14.45 17.94
C ALA A 220 0.60 -13.44 18.16
N ALA A 221 0.37 -12.16 17.87
CA ALA A 221 1.35 -11.10 18.14
C ALA A 221 1.60 -10.92 19.64
N ALA A 222 0.54 -10.97 20.46
CA ALA A 222 0.63 -10.87 21.92
C ALA A 222 1.38 -12.07 22.53
N GLN A 223 1.06 -13.30 22.10
CA GLN A 223 1.76 -14.52 22.52
C GLN A 223 3.25 -14.45 22.17
N LYS A 224 3.57 -14.07 20.94
CA LYS A 224 4.97 -13.95 20.48
C LYS A 224 5.73 -12.86 21.25
N ALA A 225 5.05 -11.77 21.63
CA ALA A 225 5.61 -10.73 22.48
C ALA A 225 5.88 -11.26 23.91
N LEU A 226 4.95 -12.03 24.49
CA LEU A 226 5.11 -12.67 25.80
C LEU A 226 6.27 -13.67 25.80
N GLU A 227 6.35 -14.54 24.79
CA GLU A 227 7.47 -15.49 24.61
C GLU A 227 8.81 -14.77 24.49
N THR A 228 8.87 -13.73 23.65
CA THR A 228 10.08 -12.91 23.50
C THR A 228 10.47 -12.29 24.85
N ARG A 229 9.49 -11.78 25.60
CA ARG A 229 9.71 -11.17 26.91
C ARG A 229 10.21 -12.19 27.94
N ARG A 230 9.63 -13.40 27.99
CA ARG A 230 10.13 -14.53 28.80
C ARG A 230 11.57 -14.89 28.45
N GLN A 231 11.90 -14.95 27.15
CA GLN A 231 13.26 -15.25 26.69
C GLN A 231 14.27 -14.18 27.14
N LEU A 232 13.91 -12.89 27.05
CA LEU A 232 14.76 -11.78 27.48
C LEU A 232 15.01 -11.78 28.99
N ARG A 233 14.00 -12.15 29.79
CA ARG A 233 14.13 -12.30 31.25
C ARG A 233 15.09 -13.44 31.63
N LYS A 234 14.97 -14.60 30.97
CA LYS A 234 15.85 -15.77 31.17
C LYS A 234 17.29 -15.57 30.69
N THR A 235 17.53 -14.57 29.84
CA THR A 235 18.86 -14.32 29.29
C THR A 235 19.82 -13.86 30.38
N VAL A 236 20.86 -14.65 30.61
CA VAL A 236 21.98 -14.32 31.49
C VAL A 236 22.88 -13.31 30.78
N ILE A 237 23.16 -12.18 31.43
CA ILE A 237 24.02 -11.13 30.87
C ILE A 237 25.48 -11.59 30.88
N VAL A 238 26.19 -11.39 29.77
CA VAL A 238 27.61 -11.74 29.66
C VAL A 238 28.44 -10.86 30.61
N THR A 239 29.25 -11.49 31.46
CA THR A 239 30.02 -10.82 32.52
C THR A 239 31.48 -10.52 32.16
N ARG A 240 32.02 -11.16 31.12
CA ARG A 240 33.41 -10.96 30.66
C ARG A 240 33.44 -10.33 29.27
N THR A 241 34.09 -9.18 29.18
CA THR A 241 34.26 -8.42 27.93
C THR A 241 35.04 -9.16 26.86
N THR A 242 35.92 -10.11 27.24
CA THR A 242 36.75 -10.90 26.32
C THR A 242 35.98 -11.94 25.49
N ASN A 243 34.70 -12.19 25.77
CA ASN A 243 33.86 -13.15 25.04
C ASN A 243 32.87 -12.47 24.07
N ILE A 244 32.94 -11.15 23.89
CA ILE A 244 31.95 -10.38 23.13
C ILE A 244 32.16 -10.53 21.61
N ASP A 245 33.41 -10.65 21.14
CA ASP A 245 33.74 -10.72 19.71
C ASP A 245 33.24 -12.01 19.03
N ASP A 246 33.21 -13.10 19.79
CA ASP A 246 32.75 -14.43 19.37
C ASP A 246 31.21 -14.56 19.35
N LEU A 247 30.48 -13.53 19.80
CA LEU A 247 29.02 -13.58 19.78
C LEU A 247 28.46 -13.46 18.35
N THR A 248 27.52 -14.34 18.05
CA THR A 248 26.71 -14.25 16.84
C THR A 248 25.75 -13.05 16.92
N ILE A 249 25.40 -12.46 15.78
CA ILE A 249 24.48 -11.31 15.71
C ILE A 249 23.17 -11.54 16.49
N PRO A 250 22.51 -12.73 16.42
CA PRO A 250 21.32 -13.00 17.23
C PRO A 250 21.56 -12.94 18.73
N LYS A 251 22.71 -13.45 19.22
CA LYS A 251 23.07 -13.39 20.64
C LYS A 251 23.36 -11.94 21.09
N ILE A 252 23.99 -11.14 20.24
CA ILE A 252 24.22 -9.71 20.52
C ILE A 252 22.88 -8.96 20.64
N HIS A 253 21.95 -9.20 19.69
CA HIS A 253 20.60 -8.63 19.74
C HIS A 253 19.85 -9.03 21.01
N LEU A 254 19.98 -10.30 21.43
CA LEU A 254 19.35 -10.80 22.65
C LEU A 254 19.90 -10.09 23.90
N GLN A 255 21.22 -9.92 24.00
CA GLN A 255 21.89 -9.21 25.10
C GLN A 255 21.49 -7.73 25.16
N LEU A 256 21.53 -7.01 24.04
CA LEU A 256 21.11 -5.61 23.96
C LEU A 256 19.64 -5.42 24.37
N ASN A 257 18.74 -6.29 23.88
CA ASN A 257 17.33 -6.23 24.26
C ASN A 257 17.11 -6.57 25.75
N ALA A 258 17.88 -7.50 26.30
CA ALA A 258 17.81 -7.89 27.70
C ALA A 258 18.32 -6.76 28.64
N LEU A 259 19.37 -6.04 28.25
CA LEU A 259 19.85 -4.85 28.96
C LEU A 259 18.87 -3.68 28.84
N ARG A 260 18.26 -3.50 27.67
CA ARG A 260 17.21 -2.49 27.45
C ARG A 260 15.98 -2.77 28.31
N LEU A 261 15.57 -4.03 28.48
CA LEU A 261 14.48 -4.42 29.37
C LEU A 261 14.76 -4.06 30.83
N ARG A 262 16.02 -4.12 31.26
CA ARG A 262 16.48 -3.75 32.61
C ARG A 262 16.64 -2.23 32.81
N GLY A 263 16.34 -1.42 31.79
CA GLY A 263 16.38 0.03 31.87
C GLY A 263 17.79 0.64 31.72
N VAL A 264 18.75 -0.10 31.17
CA VAL A 264 20.09 0.46 30.88
C VAL A 264 19.96 1.55 29.80
N PRO A 265 20.43 2.79 30.06
CA PRO A 265 20.24 3.92 29.15
C PRO A 265 21.07 3.79 27.87
N ASN A 266 20.73 4.58 26.85
CA ASN A 266 21.45 4.72 25.58
C ASN A 266 21.50 3.46 24.68
N ILE A 267 20.58 2.50 24.89
CA ILE A 267 20.42 1.35 24.00
C ILE A 267 19.33 1.63 22.97
N LEU A 268 19.72 1.77 21.70
CA LEU A 268 18.79 1.97 20.59
C LEU A 268 18.17 0.64 20.12
N PRO A 269 17.04 0.67 19.39
CA PRO A 269 16.53 -0.53 18.72
C PRO A 269 17.56 -1.16 17.79
N ASN A 270 17.60 -2.50 17.73
CA ASN A 270 18.57 -3.25 16.92
C ASN A 270 18.62 -2.82 15.45
N SER A 271 17.51 -2.33 14.89
CA SER A 271 17.41 -1.82 13.52
C SER A 271 18.24 -0.56 13.25
N ARG A 272 18.62 0.20 14.30
CA ARG A 272 19.46 1.40 14.19
C ARG A 272 20.95 1.05 14.03
N TYR A 273 21.35 -0.15 14.42
CA TYR A 273 22.71 -0.63 14.25
C TYR A 273 22.84 -1.43 12.94
N ARG A 274 23.45 -0.83 11.93
CA ARG A 274 23.60 -1.47 10.60
C ARG A 274 24.71 -2.53 10.59
N LEU A 275 25.86 -2.20 11.16
CA LEU A 275 27.07 -3.05 11.14
C LEU A 275 27.19 -3.88 12.42
N LYS A 276 27.91 -5.02 12.35
CA LYS A 276 28.22 -5.85 13.55
C LYS A 276 29.09 -5.07 14.55
N THR A 277 30.07 -4.30 14.06
CA THR A 277 30.97 -3.49 14.88
C THR A 277 30.21 -2.49 15.77
N ALA A 278 29.29 -1.72 15.18
CA ALA A 278 28.45 -0.78 15.93
C ALA A 278 27.57 -1.47 17.00
N LYS A 279 27.15 -2.73 16.76
CA LYS A 279 26.39 -3.52 17.77
C LYS A 279 27.27 -3.98 18.91
N LEU A 280 28.51 -4.36 18.63
CA LEU A 280 29.50 -4.75 19.64
C LEU A 280 29.88 -3.55 20.51
N GLU A 281 30.15 -2.39 19.90
CA GLU A 281 30.44 -1.13 20.61
C GLU A 281 29.29 -0.73 21.53
N ALA A 282 28.04 -0.79 21.03
CA ALA A 282 26.87 -0.50 21.84
C ALA A 282 26.70 -1.49 23.01
N LEU A 283 26.98 -2.78 22.78
CA LEU A 283 26.90 -3.79 23.83
C LEU A 283 28.00 -3.59 24.88
N GLU A 284 29.21 -3.27 24.46
CA GLU A 284 30.33 -2.98 25.37
C GLU A 284 30.05 -1.75 26.22
N ALA A 285 29.56 -0.66 25.62
CA ALA A 285 29.16 0.55 26.33
C ALA A 285 28.05 0.26 27.36
N ALA A 286 27.03 -0.53 26.98
CA ALA A 286 25.96 -0.93 27.88
C ALA A 286 26.45 -1.81 29.04
N LEU A 287 27.37 -2.74 28.78
CA LEU A 287 27.97 -3.60 29.82
C LEU A 287 28.85 -2.81 30.79
N ARG A 288 29.62 -1.81 30.31
CA ARG A 288 30.40 -0.92 31.19
C ARG A 288 29.52 -0.16 32.19
N LEU A 289 28.27 0.13 31.83
CA LEU A 289 27.30 0.76 32.73
C LEU A 289 26.64 -0.24 33.68
N TYR A 290 26.37 -1.46 33.22
CA TYR A 290 25.61 -2.47 33.95
C TYR A 290 26.46 -3.28 34.94
N LEU A 291 27.68 -3.69 34.56
CA LEU A 291 28.52 -4.59 35.35
C LEU A 291 29.02 -4.02 36.69
N PRO A 292 29.35 -2.72 36.83
CA PRO A 292 29.81 -2.17 38.11
C PRO A 292 28.75 -2.19 39.21
N ASP A 293 27.48 -2.03 38.84
CA ASP A 293 26.35 -2.07 39.76
C ASP A 293 25.08 -2.61 39.07
N PRO A 294 24.93 -3.94 38.99
CA PRO A 294 23.75 -4.56 38.41
C PRO A 294 22.47 -4.27 39.20
N SER A 295 22.58 -3.94 40.49
CA SER A 295 21.43 -3.66 41.35
C SER A 295 20.69 -2.38 40.96
N LYS A 296 21.39 -1.44 40.32
CA LYS A 296 20.82 -0.21 39.75
C LYS A 296 19.85 -0.45 38.58
N TYR A 297 19.95 -1.62 37.93
CA TYR A 297 19.14 -1.99 36.77
C TYR A 297 18.40 -3.31 37.04
N PRO A 298 17.48 -3.32 38.04
CA PRO A 298 16.77 -4.54 38.40
C PRO A 298 15.90 -5.00 37.24
N LEU A 299 15.72 -6.31 37.12
CA LEU A 299 14.75 -6.85 36.17
C LEU A 299 13.35 -6.40 36.62
N PRO A 300 12.57 -5.71 35.78
CA PRO A 300 11.23 -5.27 36.17
C PRO A 300 10.36 -6.47 36.58
N HIS A 301 9.50 -6.32 37.59
CA HIS A 301 8.54 -7.38 37.90
C HIS A 301 7.49 -7.48 36.77
N ASP A 302 7.16 -8.70 36.37
CA ASP A 302 6.16 -8.94 35.33
C ASP A 302 5.36 -10.21 35.65
N PRO A 303 4.16 -10.07 36.25
CA PRO A 303 3.39 -11.21 36.73
C PRO A 303 2.98 -12.17 35.60
N GLU A 304 2.81 -11.68 34.37
CA GLU A 304 2.33 -12.47 33.23
C GLU A 304 3.47 -13.27 32.56
N ALA A 305 4.66 -12.66 32.49
CA ALA A 305 5.87 -13.35 32.04
C ALA A 305 6.44 -14.32 33.09
N ASP A 306 6.24 -14.03 34.39
CA ASP A 306 6.73 -14.82 35.52
C ASP A 306 5.80 -15.99 35.91
N ARG A 307 4.56 -16.02 35.39
CA ARG A 307 3.65 -17.16 35.55
C ARG A 307 4.27 -18.39 34.86
N PRO A 308 4.36 -19.56 35.53
CA PRO A 308 4.75 -20.80 34.87
C PRO A 308 3.83 -21.04 33.67
N PRO A 309 4.33 -21.63 32.56
CA PRO A 309 3.46 -21.95 31.45
C PRO A 309 2.38 -22.89 31.97
N GLU A 310 1.15 -22.37 32.14
CA GLU A 310 -0.01 -23.22 32.34
C GLU A 310 0.01 -24.23 31.19
N THR A 311 0.07 -25.52 31.53
CA THR A 311 -0.25 -26.58 30.58
C THR A 311 -1.68 -26.31 30.13
N LEU A 312 -1.81 -25.66 28.98
CA LEU A 312 -3.05 -25.60 28.23
C LEU A 312 -3.37 -27.03 27.80
N THR A 313 -3.95 -27.83 28.70
CA THR A 313 -4.86 -28.89 28.31
C THR A 313 -5.95 -28.23 27.49
N ILE A 314 -6.15 -28.72 26.27
CA ILE A 314 -7.03 -28.17 25.23
C ILE A 314 -8.53 -28.11 25.64
N GLU A 315 -8.88 -28.43 26.88
CA GLU A 315 -10.28 -28.59 27.32
C GLU A 315 -10.92 -27.41 28.07
N THR A 316 -10.26 -26.26 28.25
CA THR A 316 -10.88 -25.12 28.97
C THR A 316 -10.86 -23.78 28.23
N ALA A 317 -10.92 -23.79 26.90
CA ALA A 317 -11.14 -22.58 26.09
C ALA A 317 -12.45 -22.63 25.29
N ILE A 318 -13.48 -23.33 25.81
CA ILE A 318 -14.81 -23.40 25.18
C ILE A 318 -15.94 -22.87 26.09
N VAL A 319 -15.71 -22.43 27.34
CA VAL A 319 -16.84 -22.12 28.26
C VAL A 319 -16.87 -20.72 28.90
N GLU A 320 -15.86 -19.85 28.75
CA GLU A 320 -15.87 -18.56 29.49
C GLU A 320 -15.68 -17.30 28.63
N ASP A 321 -16.26 -17.25 27.43
CA ASP A 321 -16.36 -15.99 26.64
C ASP A 321 -17.72 -15.87 25.92
N TRP A 322 -18.76 -16.55 26.42
CA TRP A 322 -20.11 -16.61 25.82
C TRP A 322 -21.27 -16.22 26.76
N THR A 323 -21.00 -15.67 27.95
CA THR A 323 -22.06 -15.38 28.94
C THR A 323 -21.92 -14.05 29.70
N ALA A 324 -21.36 -12.99 29.09
CA ALA A 324 -21.29 -11.69 29.78
C ALA A 324 -21.50 -10.42 28.95
N GLU A 325 -21.71 -10.48 27.62
CA GLU A 325 -21.91 -9.26 26.80
C GLU A 325 -23.14 -9.33 25.86
N GLU A 326 -24.21 -10.05 26.25
CA GLU A 326 -25.53 -9.93 25.61
C GLU A 326 -26.62 -9.27 26.49
N ASP A 327 -26.33 -8.86 27.74
CA ASP A 327 -27.38 -8.42 28.68
C ASP A 327 -27.34 -6.95 29.14
N VAL A 328 -26.68 -6.01 28.42
CA VAL A 328 -26.68 -4.58 28.83
C VAL A 328 -27.07 -3.57 27.74
N GLU A 329 -27.39 -3.98 26.51
CA GLU A 329 -27.88 -3.02 25.48
C GLU A 329 -29.28 -3.36 24.94
N MET A 330 -30.14 -3.90 25.81
CA MET A 330 -31.58 -3.97 25.61
C MET A 330 -32.29 -3.60 26.92
N GLY A 331 -32.29 -2.32 27.27
CA GLY A 331 -33.02 -1.84 28.44
C GLY A 331 -32.69 -0.41 28.86
N GLU A 332 -33.08 0.57 28.03
CA GLU A 332 -33.90 1.76 28.37
C GLU A 332 -33.92 2.78 27.23
#